data_AF-A0A7Y6X7T7-F1
#
_entry.id   AF-A0A7Y6X7T7-F1
#
_cell.length_a   1.000
_cell.length_b   1.000
_cell.length_c   1.000
_cell.angle_alpha   90.00
_cell.angle_beta   90.00
_cell.angle_gamma   90.00
#
_symmetry.space_group_name_H-M   'P 1'
#
loop_
_entity.id
_entity.type
_entity.pdbx_description
1 polymer ?
#
loop_
_entity_poly.entity_id
_entity_poly.type
_entity_poly.pdbx_seq_one_letter_code
_entity_poly.pdbx_strand_id
1 'polypeptide(L)'
;MSVGLLVVGAPRSAGADVETLLSVLPAHLPTPVVVALHRGPHDLLAAPLGRRCALPVVEPDDKDDLVPGRVYLAPWGYHLLVDRGSVALSVEPPEHGCRPAIDALFESAADSYGAAAAALLFAGHEDGQEGLNLLQARGGRVAVVRGGSEGGEGQEGEVERLSLAEVGGWLTRLAYVARGRVQP
;
A
#
# COMPACT_ATOMS: atom_id res chain seq x y z
N MET A 1 1.20 10.03 -15.68
CA MET A 1 1.49 8.58 -15.73
C MET A 1 0.49 7.91 -14.81
N SER A 2 -0.14 6.82 -15.25
CA SER A 2 -1.11 6.09 -14.43
C SER A 2 -0.39 5.21 -13.40
N VAL A 3 -0.89 5.18 -12.18
CA VAL A 3 -0.39 4.27 -11.13
C VAL A 3 -0.82 2.83 -11.48
N GLY A 4 0.15 1.94 -11.66
CA GLY A 4 -0.03 0.54 -11.98
C GLY A 4 -0.09 -0.39 -10.76
N LEU A 5 0.30 0.11 -9.57
CA LEU A 5 0.21 -0.61 -8.30
C LEU A 5 0.11 0.37 -7.14
N LEU A 6 -0.81 0.13 -6.18
CA LEU A 6 -0.82 0.80 -4.89
C LEU A 6 -0.37 -0.19 -3.80
N VAL A 7 0.69 0.14 -3.07
CA VAL A 7 1.12 -0.61 -1.88
C VAL A 7 0.80 0.16 -0.61
N VAL A 8 0.38 -0.55 0.43
CA VAL A 8 0.02 0.03 1.73
C VAL A 8 0.74 -0.74 2.82
N GLY A 9 1.44 -0.02 3.69
CA GLY A 9 2.17 -0.56 4.82
C GLY A 9 1.64 0.01 6.12
N ALA A 10 1.37 -0.82 7.12
CA ALA A 10 0.86 -0.35 8.39
C ALA A 10 1.28 -1.22 9.58
N PRO A 11 1.63 -0.62 10.74
CA PRO A 11 1.76 -1.37 11.98
C PRO A 11 0.39 -1.83 12.49
N ARG A 12 0.40 -2.80 13.39
CA ARG A 12 -0.84 -3.38 13.95
C ARG A 12 -1.74 -2.31 14.60
N SER A 13 -1.14 -1.30 15.22
CA SER A 13 -1.85 -0.18 15.86
C SER A 13 -2.67 0.67 14.88
N ALA A 14 -2.33 0.67 13.59
CA ALA A 14 -3.03 1.43 12.55
C ALA A 14 -4.12 0.61 11.83
N GLY A 15 -4.50 -0.57 12.34
CA GLY A 15 -5.49 -1.44 11.68
C GLY A 15 -6.86 -0.77 11.41
N ALA A 16 -7.34 0.07 12.33
CA ALA A 16 -8.59 0.82 12.15
C ALA A 16 -8.47 1.92 11.07
N ASP A 17 -7.29 2.51 10.93
CA ASP A 17 -7.03 3.51 9.89
C ASP A 17 -6.93 2.85 8.52
N VAL A 18 -6.35 1.63 8.44
CA VAL A 18 -6.36 0.81 7.22
C VAL A 18 -7.79 0.43 6.84
N GLU A 19 -8.63 0.00 7.78
CA GLU A 19 -10.06 -0.26 7.51
C GLU A 19 -10.76 0.99 6.95
N THR A 20 -10.47 2.16 7.52
CA THR A 20 -11.02 3.44 7.05
C THR A 20 -10.55 3.77 5.63
N LEU A 21 -9.25 3.64 5.33
CA LEU A 21 -8.68 3.78 3.99
C LEU A 21 -9.37 2.84 3.00
N LEU A 22 -9.51 1.55 3.34
CA LEU A 22 -10.12 0.57 2.45
C LEU A 22 -11.60 0.86 2.19
N SER A 23 -12.29 1.46 3.17
CA SER A 23 -13.71 1.81 3.03
C SER A 23 -14.00 2.96 2.06
N VAL A 24 -12.99 3.78 1.76
CA VAL A 24 -13.11 4.91 0.82
C VAL A 24 -12.54 4.58 -0.57
N LEU A 25 -12.04 3.36 -0.78
CA LEU A 25 -11.58 2.95 -2.11
C LEU A 25 -12.77 2.84 -3.09
N PRO A 26 -12.62 3.36 -4.32
CA PRO A 26 -13.68 3.28 -5.30
C PRO A 26 -13.88 1.85 -5.79
N ALA A 27 -15.14 1.44 -6.02
CA ALA A 27 -15.50 0.11 -6.50
C ALA A 27 -14.89 -0.25 -7.88
N HIS A 28 -14.51 0.75 -8.67
CA HIS A 28 -13.90 0.59 -10.00
C HIS A 28 -12.47 1.13 -10.04
N LEU A 29 -11.67 0.77 -9.03
CA LEU A 29 -10.26 1.14 -8.98
C LEU A 29 -9.48 0.42 -10.12
N PRO A 30 -8.84 1.15 -11.05
CA PRO A 30 -8.14 0.55 -12.19
C PRO A 30 -6.76 -0.01 -11.84
N THR A 31 -6.47 -0.20 -10.55
CA THR A 31 -5.15 -0.53 -10.01
C THR A 31 -5.33 -1.59 -8.92
N PRO A 32 -4.47 -2.63 -8.86
CA PRO A 32 -4.42 -3.55 -7.72
C PRO A 32 -3.89 -2.84 -6.47
N VAL A 33 -4.37 -3.25 -5.29
CA VAL A 33 -3.88 -2.76 -4.00
C VAL A 33 -3.24 -3.91 -3.23
N VAL A 34 -2.04 -3.73 -2.71
CA VAL A 34 -1.34 -4.75 -1.91
C VAL A 34 -1.04 -4.16 -0.53
N VAL A 35 -1.40 -4.89 0.53
CA VAL A 35 -1.39 -4.40 1.91
C VAL A 35 -0.51 -5.30 2.77
N ALA A 36 0.56 -4.74 3.33
CA ALA A 36 1.31 -5.33 4.44
C ALA A 36 0.83 -4.68 5.75
N LEU A 37 0.06 -5.43 6.54
CA LEU A 37 -0.38 -5.03 7.87
C LEU A 37 0.25 -5.96 8.90
N HIS A 38 1.02 -5.42 9.85
CA HIS A 38 1.58 -6.22 10.93
C HIS A 38 0.47 -6.92 11.71
N ARG A 39 0.59 -8.24 11.82
CA ARG A 39 -0.44 -9.11 12.38
C ARG A 39 0.18 -10.38 12.94
N GLY A 40 -0.64 -11.18 13.61
CA GLY A 40 -0.27 -12.41 14.29
C GLY A 40 -1.06 -13.60 13.75
N PRO A 41 -0.74 -14.82 14.21
CA PRO A 41 -1.30 -16.06 13.67
C PRO A 41 -2.82 -16.19 13.84
N HIS A 42 -3.41 -15.46 14.79
CA HIS A 42 -4.83 -15.53 15.11
C HIS A 42 -5.64 -14.33 14.57
N ASP A 43 -4.99 -13.38 13.92
CA ASP A 43 -5.68 -12.22 13.36
C ASP A 43 -6.30 -12.63 12.03
N LEU A 44 -7.62 -12.79 11.95
CA LEU A 44 -8.34 -13.10 10.70
C LEU A 44 -8.87 -11.80 10.06
N LEU A 45 -8.06 -11.15 9.24
CA LEU A 45 -8.29 -9.75 8.85
C LEU A 45 -8.95 -9.54 7.48
N ALA A 46 -8.74 -10.44 6.50
CA ALA A 46 -9.25 -10.26 5.15
C ALA A 46 -10.79 -10.12 5.11
N ALA A 47 -11.53 -11.01 5.76
CA ALA A 47 -12.99 -10.97 5.76
C ALA A 47 -13.57 -9.74 6.49
N PRO A 48 -13.11 -9.35 7.70
CA PRO A 48 -13.52 -8.10 8.33
C PRO A 48 -13.27 -6.85 7.48
N LEU A 49 -12.07 -6.71 6.92
CA LEU A 49 -11.72 -5.58 6.05
C LEU A 49 -12.57 -5.58 4.77
N GLY A 50 -12.79 -6.75 4.18
CA GLY A 50 -13.62 -6.92 2.98
C GLY A 50 -15.10 -6.56 3.17
N ARG A 51 -15.65 -6.65 4.39
CA ARG A 51 -17.03 -6.18 4.66
C ARG A 51 -17.21 -4.67 4.56
N ARG A 52 -16.12 -3.93 4.63
CA ARG A 52 -16.11 -2.45 4.67
C ARG A 52 -15.53 -1.84 3.41
N CYS A 53 -14.84 -2.64 2.60
CA CYS A 53 -14.28 -2.25 1.31
C CYS A 53 -15.25 -2.58 0.17
N ALA A 54 -15.36 -1.70 -0.83
CA ALA A 54 -16.11 -1.99 -2.05
C ALA A 54 -15.40 -3.01 -2.96
N LEU A 55 -14.10 -3.22 -2.75
CA LEU A 55 -13.28 -4.18 -3.50
C LEU A 55 -13.13 -5.48 -2.70
N PRO A 56 -13.02 -6.64 -3.37
CA PRO A 56 -12.67 -7.90 -2.71
C PRO A 56 -11.31 -7.78 -2.02
N VAL A 57 -11.26 -8.12 -0.73
CA VAL A 57 -10.04 -8.24 0.07
C VAL A 57 -9.74 -9.72 0.25
N VAL A 58 -8.58 -10.16 -0.23
CA VAL A 58 -8.16 -11.58 -0.21
C VAL A 58 -6.74 -11.71 0.33
N GLU A 59 -6.44 -12.85 0.93
CA GLU A 59 -5.05 -13.30 1.12
C GLU A 59 -4.67 -14.09 -0.13
N PRO A 60 -3.59 -13.71 -0.86
CA PRO A 60 -3.22 -14.41 -2.08
C PRO A 60 -2.48 -15.71 -1.79
N ASP A 61 -2.54 -16.61 -2.77
CA ASP A 61 -1.58 -17.71 -2.90
C ASP A 61 -0.31 -17.23 -3.63
N ASP A 62 0.78 -18.00 -3.52
CA ASP A 62 2.02 -17.70 -4.23
C ASP A 62 1.78 -17.69 -5.75
N LYS A 63 2.31 -16.66 -6.43
CA LYS A 63 2.17 -16.42 -7.88
C LYS A 63 0.77 -16.09 -8.38
N ASP A 64 -0.16 -15.72 -7.50
CA ASP A 64 -1.43 -15.16 -7.92
C ASP A 64 -1.24 -13.88 -8.75
N ASP A 65 -2.04 -13.74 -9.81
CA ASP A 65 -2.05 -12.57 -10.67
C ASP A 65 -2.57 -11.32 -9.93
N LEU A 66 -1.88 -10.20 -10.08
CA LEU A 66 -2.31 -8.89 -9.59
C LEU A 66 -3.32 -8.25 -10.54
N VAL A 67 -4.60 -8.58 -10.32
CA VAL A 67 -5.71 -7.97 -11.07
C VAL A 67 -6.18 -6.63 -10.49
N PRO A 68 -6.49 -5.62 -11.33
CA PRO A 68 -7.15 -4.37 -10.91
C PRO A 68 -8.45 -4.60 -10.16
N GLY A 69 -8.78 -3.67 -9.25
CA GLY A 69 -10.04 -3.73 -8.49
C GLY A 69 -10.06 -4.81 -7.42
N ARG A 70 -8.88 -5.23 -6.92
CA ARG A 70 -8.74 -6.20 -5.83
C ARG A 70 -7.69 -5.71 -4.82
N VAL A 71 -7.91 -6.06 -3.56
CA VAL A 71 -6.99 -5.81 -2.45
C VAL A 71 -6.38 -7.14 -2.00
N TYR A 72 -5.06 -7.22 -2.01
CA TYR A 72 -4.29 -8.38 -1.56
C TYR A 72 -3.68 -8.07 -0.20
N LEU A 73 -4.13 -8.77 0.82
CA LEU A 73 -3.61 -8.64 2.17
C LEU A 73 -2.51 -9.68 2.40
N ALA A 74 -1.36 -9.23 2.87
CA ALA A 74 -0.26 -10.11 3.23
C ALA A 74 -0.71 -11.18 4.24
N PRO A 75 -0.53 -12.48 3.91
CA PRO A 75 -0.81 -13.57 4.83
C PRO A 75 0.12 -13.48 6.05
N TRP A 76 -0.36 -13.91 7.21
CA TRP A 76 0.53 -14.03 8.37
C TRP A 76 1.63 -15.06 8.11
N GLY A 77 2.85 -14.78 8.57
CA GLY A 77 3.96 -15.71 8.49
C GLY A 77 4.69 -15.72 7.15
N TYR A 78 4.30 -14.87 6.19
CA TYR A 78 4.97 -14.66 4.92
C TYR A 78 5.27 -13.17 4.68
N HIS A 79 6.37 -12.86 4.00
CA HIS A 79 6.51 -11.58 3.33
C HIS A 79 5.73 -11.65 2.03
N LEU A 80 4.89 -10.63 1.77
CA LEU A 80 4.18 -10.50 0.49
C LEU A 80 4.98 -9.55 -0.40
N LEU A 81 5.53 -10.09 -1.48
CA LEU A 81 6.31 -9.38 -2.48
C LEU A 81 5.49 -9.19 -3.76
N VAL A 82 5.91 -8.26 -4.61
CA VAL A 82 5.31 -8.05 -5.93
C VAL A 82 6.34 -8.19 -7.05
N ASP A 83 5.97 -8.91 -8.10
CA ASP A 83 6.76 -9.08 -9.33
C ASP A 83 5.86 -8.92 -10.54
N ARG A 84 6.12 -7.85 -11.31
CA ARG A 84 5.34 -7.33 -12.46
C ARG A 84 4.16 -8.19 -12.90
N GLY A 85 3.00 -7.95 -12.27
CA GLY A 85 1.73 -8.60 -12.61
C GLY A 85 1.34 -9.79 -11.72
N SER A 86 2.18 -10.17 -10.76
CA SER A 86 1.92 -11.25 -9.81
C SER A 86 2.45 -10.92 -8.41
N VAL A 87 2.01 -11.68 -7.41
CA VAL A 87 2.60 -11.67 -6.08
C VAL A 87 3.58 -12.83 -5.87
N ALA A 88 4.45 -12.70 -4.87
CA ALA A 88 5.26 -13.81 -4.38
C ALA A 88 5.23 -13.86 -2.86
N LEU A 89 5.22 -15.07 -2.28
CA LEU A 89 5.29 -15.29 -0.85
C LEU A 89 6.69 -15.76 -0.44
N SER A 90 7.35 -15.02 0.45
CA SER A 90 8.66 -15.38 0.99
C SER A 90 8.57 -15.77 2.47
N VAL A 91 9.35 -16.78 2.85
CA VAL A 91 9.54 -17.24 4.24
C VAL A 91 10.90 -16.84 4.80
N GLU A 92 11.55 -15.86 4.18
CA GLU A 92 12.80 -15.28 4.67
C GLU A 92 12.67 -14.78 6.12
N PRO A 93 13.81 -14.64 6.83
CA PRO A 93 13.80 -14.20 8.22
C PRO A 93 13.01 -12.89 8.39
N PRO A 94 12.27 -12.73 9.50
CA PRO A 94 11.55 -11.49 9.78
C PRO A 94 12.47 -10.26 9.73
N GLU A 95 12.00 -9.20 9.09
CA GLU A 95 12.64 -7.88 9.09
C GLU A 95 12.00 -7.02 10.18
N HIS A 96 12.80 -6.32 10.96
CA HIS A 96 12.32 -5.55 12.12
C HIS A 96 11.43 -6.38 13.07
N GLY A 97 11.70 -7.69 13.16
CA GLY A 97 10.90 -8.65 13.94
C GLY A 97 9.49 -8.94 13.39
N CYS A 98 9.19 -8.51 12.16
CA CYS A 98 7.87 -8.60 11.54
C CYS A 98 7.87 -9.51 10.31
N ARG A 99 6.80 -10.31 10.18
CA ARG A 99 6.49 -11.09 8.98
C ARG A 99 4.97 -11.26 8.85
N PRO A 100 4.30 -10.44 8.02
CA PRO A 100 4.86 -9.65 6.91
C PRO A 100 5.65 -8.41 7.33
N ALA A 101 6.74 -8.13 6.61
CA ALA A 101 7.45 -6.86 6.68
C ALA A 101 6.95 -5.91 5.57
N ILE A 102 6.94 -4.62 5.89
CA ILE A 102 6.50 -3.55 5.00
C ILE A 102 7.62 -3.18 4.03
N ASP A 103 8.87 -3.13 4.51
CA ASP A 103 10.04 -2.87 3.68
C ASP A 103 10.11 -3.86 2.51
N ALA A 104 10.07 -5.17 2.78
CA ALA A 104 9.99 -6.21 1.75
C ALA A 104 8.93 -5.95 0.65
N LEU A 105 7.71 -5.51 1.03
CA LEU A 105 6.67 -5.18 0.06
C LEU A 105 7.03 -3.94 -0.77
N PHE A 106 7.52 -2.88 -0.11
CA PHE A 106 7.81 -1.62 -0.76
C PHE A 106 9.05 -1.69 -1.65
N GLU A 107 10.08 -2.42 -1.24
CA GLU A 107 11.29 -2.66 -2.02
C GLU A 107 10.98 -3.44 -3.29
N SER A 108 10.25 -4.55 -3.17
CA SER A 108 9.83 -5.31 -4.36
C SER A 108 8.93 -4.49 -5.29
N ALA A 109 8.07 -3.61 -4.75
CA ALA A 109 7.30 -2.68 -5.56
C ALA A 109 8.19 -1.63 -6.26
N ALA A 110 9.23 -1.13 -5.59
CA ALA A 110 10.18 -0.18 -6.15
C ALA A 110 10.95 -0.78 -7.33
N ASP A 111 11.39 -2.04 -7.21
CA ASP A 111 12.12 -2.74 -8.27
C ASP A 111 11.21 -3.15 -9.43
N SER A 112 10.02 -3.67 -9.13
CA SER A 112 9.09 -4.18 -10.15
C SER A 112 8.36 -3.06 -10.90
N TYR A 113 7.87 -2.05 -10.19
CA TYR A 113 6.98 -1.02 -10.74
C TYR A 113 7.61 0.37 -10.82
N GLY A 114 8.60 0.70 -9.97
CA GLY A 114 9.28 2.00 -9.96
C GLY A 114 8.30 3.17 -9.98
N ALA A 115 8.42 4.07 -10.97
CA ALA A 115 7.54 5.23 -11.13
C ALA A 115 6.05 4.91 -11.38
N ALA A 116 5.71 3.65 -11.69
CA ALA A 116 4.32 3.20 -11.79
C ALA A 116 3.73 2.77 -10.43
N ALA A 117 4.52 2.72 -9.36
CA ALA A 117 4.04 2.41 -8.02
C ALA A 117 3.64 3.67 -7.24
N ALA A 118 2.67 3.50 -6.36
CA ALA A 118 2.39 4.43 -5.27
C ALA A 118 2.41 3.69 -3.94
N ALA A 119 2.93 4.32 -2.87
CA ALA A 119 3.00 3.74 -1.54
C ALA A 119 2.40 4.66 -0.48
N LEU A 120 1.61 4.06 0.42
CA LEU A 120 1.10 4.69 1.64
C LEU A 120 1.68 3.96 2.85
N LEU A 121 2.46 4.67 3.67
CA LEU A 121 3.00 4.15 4.93
C LEU A 121 2.26 4.77 6.11
N PHE A 122 1.58 3.97 6.92
CA PHE A 122 1.07 4.43 8.21
C PHE A 122 2.23 4.50 9.21
N ALA A 123 2.41 5.67 9.83
CA ALA A 123 3.44 5.90 10.82
C ALA A 123 3.22 5.06 12.09
N GLY A 124 4.27 4.95 12.91
CA GLY A 124 4.22 4.25 14.20
C GLY A 124 5.10 2.99 14.28
N HIS A 125 5.94 2.74 13.27
CA HIS A 125 6.95 1.69 13.27
C HIS A 125 8.15 2.08 12.38
N GLU A 126 9.29 1.42 12.57
CA GLU A 126 10.50 1.62 11.74
C GLU A 126 10.41 0.91 10.38
N ASP A 127 9.91 -0.33 10.36
CA ASP A 127 9.57 -1.08 9.16
C ASP A 127 8.73 -0.28 8.16
N GLY A 128 9.20 -0.25 6.91
CA GLY A 128 8.60 0.43 5.78
C GLY A 128 9.31 1.73 5.39
N GLN A 129 10.18 2.27 6.24
CA GLN A 129 10.90 3.52 5.94
C GLN A 129 11.93 3.34 4.82
N GLU A 130 12.68 2.24 4.83
CA GLU A 130 13.74 1.98 3.86
C GLU A 130 13.14 1.70 2.48
N GLY A 131 12.13 0.84 2.41
CA GLY A 131 11.39 0.54 1.20
C GLY A 131 10.64 1.75 0.64
N LEU A 132 10.09 2.62 1.50
CA LEU A 132 9.43 3.86 1.05
C LEU A 132 10.43 4.81 0.39
N ASN A 133 11.60 4.99 1.00
CA ASN A 133 12.67 5.83 0.45
C ASN A 133 13.18 5.27 -0.88
N LEU A 134 13.34 3.94 -0.99
CA LEU A 134 13.73 3.30 -2.24
C LEU A 134 12.68 3.53 -3.33
N LEU A 135 11.40 3.33 -3.02
CA LEU A 135 10.31 3.54 -3.97
C LEU A 135 10.23 4.99 -4.45
N GLN A 136 10.45 5.96 -3.55
CA GLN A 136 10.57 7.36 -3.92
C GLN A 136 11.75 7.61 -4.84
N ALA A 137 12.93 7.06 -4.54
CA ALA A 137 14.14 7.19 -5.36
C ALA A 137 13.97 6.56 -6.76
N ARG A 138 13.10 5.55 -6.90
CA ARG A 138 12.72 4.97 -8.21
C ARG A 138 11.62 5.77 -8.94
N GLY A 139 11.23 6.93 -8.42
CA GLY A 139 10.24 7.84 -9.00
C GLY A 139 8.79 7.50 -8.66
N GLY A 140 8.57 6.55 -7.75
CA GLY A 140 7.24 6.21 -7.24
C GLY A 140 6.65 7.33 -6.39
N ARG A 141 5.33 7.34 -6.28
CA ARG A 141 4.61 8.33 -5.45
C ARG A 141 4.50 7.81 -4.03
N VAL A 142 4.94 8.58 -3.04
CA VAL A 142 4.97 8.12 -1.65
C VAL A 142 4.28 9.10 -0.72
N ALA A 143 3.58 8.59 0.29
CA ALA A 143 3.13 9.40 1.40
C ALA A 143 3.15 8.63 2.72
N VAL A 144 3.34 9.36 3.82
CA VAL A 144 3.25 8.86 5.19
C VAL A 144 1.99 9.38 5.84
N VAL A 145 1.17 8.48 6.36
CA VAL A 145 -0.07 8.79 7.07
C VAL A 145 0.21 8.85 8.58
N ARG A 146 -0.20 9.93 9.24
CA ARG A 146 -0.08 10.10 10.70
C ARG A 146 -1.45 10.11 11.35
N GLY A 147 -1.59 9.43 12.48
CA GLY A 147 -2.75 9.55 13.35
C GLY A 147 -2.72 10.89 14.10
N GLY A 148 -3.56 11.84 13.69
CA GLY A 148 -3.66 13.17 14.31
C GLY A 148 -4.17 14.25 13.35
N SER A 149 -4.70 15.34 13.89
CA SER A 149 -5.32 16.46 13.14
C SER A 149 -4.33 17.40 12.45
N GLU A 150 -3.03 17.17 12.60
CA GLU A 150 -1.99 18.06 12.07
C GLU A 150 -1.43 17.49 10.77
N GLY A 151 -2.01 17.93 9.65
CA GLY A 151 -1.43 17.77 8.32
C GLY A 151 -0.29 18.77 8.10
N GLY A 152 0.70 18.39 7.30
CA GLY A 152 1.77 19.28 6.85
C GLY A 152 1.87 19.21 5.33
N GLU A 153 1.87 20.36 4.66
CA GLU A 153 2.07 20.44 3.21
C GLU A 153 3.50 19.97 2.87
N GLY A 154 3.62 18.91 2.09
CA GLY A 154 4.90 18.44 1.56
C GLY A 154 5.37 19.32 0.39
N GLN A 155 6.65 19.67 0.35
CA GLN A 155 7.30 20.27 -0.82
C GLN A 155 7.63 19.21 -1.89
N GLU A 156 7.68 19.61 -3.16
CA GLU A 156 8.11 18.73 -4.26
C GLU A 156 9.50 18.14 -3.97
N GLY A 157 9.59 16.80 -3.94
CA GLY A 157 10.80 16.05 -3.61
C GLY A 157 10.89 15.57 -2.16
N GLU A 158 10.01 16.02 -1.27
CA GLU A 158 9.87 15.50 0.09
C GLU A 158 8.72 14.47 0.17
N VAL A 159 8.83 13.49 1.06
CA VAL A 159 7.75 12.52 1.32
C VAL A 159 6.51 13.27 1.82
N GLU A 160 5.38 13.16 1.09
CA GLU A 160 4.12 13.79 1.48
C GLU A 160 3.66 13.25 2.85
N ARG A 161 3.24 14.14 3.76
CA ARG A 161 2.69 13.76 5.07
C ARG A 161 1.20 14.06 5.09
N LEU A 162 0.40 13.02 5.35
CA LEU A 162 -1.05 13.08 5.26
C LEU A 162 -1.68 12.76 6.62
N SER A 163 -2.75 13.46 6.95
CA SER A 163 -3.76 12.94 7.86
C SER A 163 -4.62 11.90 7.14
N LEU A 164 -5.33 11.08 7.92
CA LEU A 164 -6.25 10.07 7.36
C LEU A 164 -7.33 10.70 6.45
N ALA A 165 -7.79 11.91 6.77
CA ALA A 165 -8.79 12.62 5.99
C ALA A 165 -8.28 13.05 4.60
N GLU A 166 -6.97 13.27 4.45
CA GLU A 166 -6.35 13.74 3.20
C GLU A 166 -6.05 12.59 2.22
N VAL A 167 -6.05 11.34 2.70
CA VAL A 167 -5.74 10.16 1.90
C VAL A 167 -6.66 10.02 0.69
N GLY A 168 -7.97 10.27 0.85
CA GLY A 168 -8.92 10.21 -0.28
C GLY A 168 -8.60 11.23 -1.38
N GLY A 169 -8.19 12.44 -0.98
CA GLY A 169 -7.74 13.48 -1.90
C GLY A 169 -6.45 13.08 -2.62
N TRP A 170 -5.49 12.48 -1.89
CA TRP A 170 -4.24 11.98 -2.45
C TRP A 170 -4.47 10.87 -3.49
N LEU A 171 -5.32 9.88 -3.17
CA LEU A 171 -5.70 8.81 -4.11
C LEU A 171 -6.36 9.39 -5.38
N THR A 172 -7.18 10.42 -5.24
CA THR A 172 -7.81 11.09 -6.38
C THR A 172 -6.78 11.77 -7.27
N ARG A 173 -5.75 12.42 -6.70
CA ARG A 173 -4.65 13.02 -7.47
C ARG A 173 -3.88 11.96 -8.26
N LEU A 174 -3.61 10.79 -7.67
CA LEU A 174 -2.97 9.67 -8.38
C LEU A 174 -3.81 9.18 -9.57
N ALA A 175 -5.12 9.06 -9.39
CA ALA A 175 -6.04 8.67 -10.45
C ALA A 175 -6.20 9.74 -11.55
N TYR A 176 -6.06 11.03 -11.21
CA TYR A 176 -6.18 12.14 -12.17
C TYR A 176 -4.91 12.35 -13.01
N VAL A 177 -3.72 12.13 -12.44
CA VAL A 177 -2.44 12.13 -13.17
C VAL A 177 -2.38 11.01 -14.24
N ALA A 178 -3.25 10.00 -14.13
CA ALA A 178 -3.48 8.99 -15.15
C ALA A 178 -4.26 9.52 -16.38
N ARG A 179 -5.18 10.49 -16.20
CA ARG A 179 -6.08 11.00 -17.26
C ARG A 179 -5.60 12.28 -17.95
N GLY A 180 -4.59 12.97 -17.42
CA GLY A 180 -4.12 14.28 -17.91
C GLY A 180 -3.34 14.31 -19.25
N ARG A 181 -3.50 13.34 -20.15
CA ARG A 181 -2.93 13.40 -21.53
C ARG A 181 -3.98 13.16 -22.63
N VAL A 182 -5.16 13.73 -22.45
CA VAL A 182 -6.03 14.02 -23.60
C VAL A 182 -6.14 15.54 -23.68
N GLN A 183 -5.30 16.14 -24.51
CA GLN A 183 -5.51 17.51 -25.00
C GLN A 183 -6.39 17.41 -26.26
N PRO A 184 -7.23 18.42 -26.56
CA PRO A 184 -8.36 18.32 -27.49
C PRO A 184 -7.95 18.13 -28.95
#